data_AF-I2CPB7-F1
#
_entry.id   AF-I2CPB7-F1
#
_cell.length_a   1.000
_cell.length_b   1.000
_cell.length_c   1.000
_cell.angle_alpha   90.00
_cell.angle_beta   90.00
_cell.angle_gamma   90.00
#
_symmetry.space_group_name_H-M   'P 1'
#
loop_
_entity.id
_entity.type
_entity.pdbx_description
1 polymer ?
#
loop_
_entity_poly.entity_id
_entity_poly.type
_entity_poly.pdbx_seq_one_letter_code
_entity_poly.pdbx_strand_id
1 'polypeptide(L)'
;MRRELGSFSGMFWTLSMCCLVVYGTILPFNNIASSLLQERDYFRPPPPSCVLTNTSACQSPSNPPSSSCPSSSSYQPPLPAFIQVKDIDCSLDAWSGSGACTEVYCQRLTASIKQSDRIMSIPYTISAVLSPFLGLAVDRFGRRAVIVTLAPLVLVGVHLSLAYWRSLSPAVPLVGQGLAYSAFAAVLWPSVPFTVPEDRVGVAYGLTTAIQNAGLALFPLMAAAIYKAAGSEYIPHVELLFVYLAVVGLAFGLWLNVLDSRAGNVLNRAHWAGGKGKRDKKPLLHEVVEGVEVPVPASSSPVYV
;
A
#
# COMPACT_ATOMS: atom_id res chain seq x y z
N MET A 1 18.42 -12.76 -23.02
CA MET A 1 17.99 -11.69 -22.08
C MET A 1 17.29 -10.47 -22.74
N ARG A 2 17.96 -9.49 -23.39
CA ARG A 2 17.24 -8.30 -23.94
C ARG A 2 16.14 -8.63 -24.98
N ARG A 3 16.40 -9.57 -25.91
CA ARG A 3 15.39 -10.05 -26.88
C ARG A 3 14.25 -10.87 -26.25
N GLU A 4 14.48 -11.45 -25.07
CA GLU A 4 13.49 -12.30 -24.38
C GLU A 4 12.58 -11.50 -23.45
N LEU A 5 13.05 -10.37 -22.93
CA LEU A 5 12.24 -9.42 -22.15
C LEU A 5 11.23 -8.70 -23.04
N GLY A 6 11.63 -8.36 -24.28
CA GLY A 6 10.75 -7.71 -25.25
C GLY A 6 9.63 -8.61 -25.81
N SER A 7 9.66 -9.92 -25.56
CA SER A 7 8.64 -10.85 -26.06
C SER A 7 7.47 -11.06 -25.10
N PHE A 8 7.46 -10.41 -23.93
CA PHE A 8 6.35 -10.52 -23.00
C PHE A 8 5.15 -9.70 -23.45
N SER A 9 3.95 -10.21 -23.17
CA SER A 9 2.69 -9.59 -23.60
C SER A 9 2.50 -8.22 -22.95
N GLY A 10 1.74 -7.34 -23.61
CA GLY A 10 1.33 -6.06 -23.00
C GLY A 10 0.54 -6.26 -21.69
N MET A 11 -0.15 -7.39 -21.54
CA MET A 11 -0.85 -7.75 -20.29
C MET A 11 0.14 -7.96 -19.14
N PHE A 12 1.25 -8.67 -19.37
CA PHE A 12 2.29 -8.88 -18.36
C PHE A 12 2.84 -7.54 -17.86
N TRP A 13 3.28 -6.67 -18.78
CA TRP A 13 3.86 -5.38 -18.40
C TRP A 13 2.85 -4.47 -17.68
N THR A 14 1.60 -4.46 -18.13
CA THR A 14 0.54 -3.70 -17.46
C THR A 14 0.28 -4.25 -16.05
N LEU A 15 0.24 -5.58 -15.89
CA LEU A 15 0.07 -6.23 -14.59
C LEU A 15 1.25 -5.93 -13.65
N SER A 16 2.49 -5.93 -14.13
CA SER A 16 3.66 -5.54 -13.35
C SER A 16 3.63 -4.05 -12.95
N MET A 17 3.11 -3.17 -13.81
CA MET A 17 2.91 -1.76 -13.45
C MET A 17 1.78 -1.56 -12.45
N CYS A 18 0.68 -2.31 -12.54
CA CYS A 18 -0.33 -2.36 -11.47
C CYS A 18 0.30 -2.80 -10.15
N CYS A 19 1.13 -3.84 -10.16
CA CYS A 19 1.85 -4.32 -8.98
C CYS A 19 2.70 -3.22 -8.35
N LEU A 20 3.49 -2.51 -9.17
CA LEU A 20 4.32 -1.40 -8.74
C LEU A 20 3.51 -0.33 -8.00
N VAL A 21 2.47 0.21 -8.63
CA VAL A 21 1.77 1.39 -8.09
C VAL A 21 0.80 1.04 -6.97
N VAL A 22 0.12 -0.10 -7.03
CA VAL A 22 -0.85 -0.50 -5.98
C VAL A 22 -0.12 -0.90 -4.70
N TYR A 23 0.89 -1.77 -4.77
CA TYR A 23 1.69 -2.06 -3.57
C TYR A 23 2.57 -0.87 -3.16
N GLY A 24 3.00 -0.05 -4.11
CA GLY A 24 3.64 1.23 -3.85
C GLY A 24 2.76 2.26 -3.16
N THR A 25 1.44 2.09 -3.21
CA THR A 25 0.49 2.86 -2.41
C THR A 25 0.41 2.27 -1.00
N ILE A 26 0.16 0.96 -0.89
CA ILE A 26 -0.16 0.29 0.38
C ILE A 26 1.04 0.17 1.32
N LEU A 27 2.17 -0.33 0.82
CA LEU A 27 3.30 -0.71 1.69
C LEU A 27 4.06 0.51 2.23
N PRO A 28 4.39 1.53 1.42
CA PRO A 28 4.96 2.77 1.95
C PRO A 28 4.02 3.50 2.91
N PHE A 29 2.71 3.55 2.62
CA PHE A 29 1.73 4.12 3.54
C PHE A 29 1.76 3.41 4.90
N ASN A 30 1.77 2.07 4.91
CA ASN A 30 1.80 1.30 6.15
C ASN A 30 2.99 1.65 7.07
N ASN A 31 4.13 2.06 6.49
CA ASN A 31 5.32 2.45 7.26
C ASN A 31 5.18 3.82 7.93
N ILE A 32 4.35 4.72 7.39
CA ILE A 32 4.18 6.09 7.90
C ILE A 32 2.84 6.30 8.60
N ALA A 33 1.88 5.39 8.43
CA ALA A 33 0.51 5.59 8.83
C ALA A 33 0.34 5.78 10.35
N SER A 34 1.18 5.14 11.18
CA SER A 34 1.16 5.38 12.63
C SER A 34 1.45 6.85 12.97
N SER A 35 2.44 7.47 12.31
CA SER A 35 2.74 8.89 12.48
C SER A 35 1.64 9.79 11.90
N LEU A 36 1.08 9.43 10.75
CA LEU A 36 -0.04 10.16 10.15
C LEU A 36 -1.28 10.16 11.05
N LEU A 37 -1.62 9.02 11.67
CA LEU A 37 -2.75 8.91 12.60
C LEU A 37 -2.53 9.71 13.89
N GLN A 38 -1.28 9.85 14.32
CA GLN A 38 -0.93 10.74 15.43
C GLN A 38 -1.16 12.20 15.07
N GLU A 39 -0.69 12.63 13.90
CA GLU A 39 -0.95 13.98 13.37
C GLU A 39 -2.45 14.25 13.23
N ARG A 40 -3.20 13.27 12.72
CA ARG A 40 -4.62 13.44 12.39
C ARG A 40 -5.55 13.36 13.59
N ASP A 41 -5.34 12.37 14.47
CA ASP A 41 -6.32 11.95 15.47
C ASP A 41 -5.76 11.85 16.89
N TYR A 42 -4.56 11.29 17.08
CA TYR A 42 -4.15 10.75 18.39
C TYR A 42 -3.07 11.53 19.16
N PHE A 43 -2.37 12.48 18.55
CA PHE A 43 -1.32 13.28 19.21
C PHE A 43 -1.21 14.69 18.62
N ARG A 44 -2.36 15.35 18.50
CA ARG A 44 -2.50 16.64 17.81
C ARG A 44 -1.83 17.78 18.56
N PRO A 45 -1.23 18.76 17.86
CA PRO A 45 -0.75 19.98 18.48
C PRO A 45 -1.89 20.67 19.26
N PRO A 46 -1.65 21.13 20.50
CA PRO A 46 -2.65 21.84 21.26
C PRO A 46 -2.85 23.26 20.69
N PRO A 47 -4.00 23.91 20.97
CA PRO A 47 -4.21 25.32 20.61
C PRO A 47 -3.12 26.22 21.21
N PRO A 48 -2.73 27.34 20.58
CA PRO A 48 -1.69 28.23 21.11
C PRO A 48 -1.98 28.78 22.52
N SER A 49 -3.26 28.86 22.89
CA SER A 49 -3.71 29.27 24.22
C SER A 49 -3.53 28.20 25.29
N CYS A 50 -3.23 26.95 24.93
CA CYS A 50 -3.00 25.86 25.87
C CYS A 50 -1.56 25.91 26.37
N VAL A 51 -1.38 26.53 27.52
CA VAL A 51 -0.09 26.67 28.22
C VAL A 51 -0.21 26.21 29.67
N LEU A 52 0.94 26.03 30.34
CA LEU A 52 0.99 25.87 31.79
C LEU A 52 0.69 27.20 32.49
N THR A 53 0.12 27.14 33.70
CA THR A 53 -0.19 28.34 34.51
C THR A 53 1.07 29.17 34.78
N ASN A 54 2.19 28.51 35.08
CA ASN A 54 3.53 29.06 35.07
C ASN A 54 4.35 28.39 33.95
N THR A 55 4.66 29.18 32.91
CA THR A 55 5.39 28.71 31.71
C THR A 55 6.85 28.39 31.98
N SER A 56 7.41 28.85 33.11
CA SER A 56 8.81 28.63 33.49
C SER A 56 9.00 27.44 34.44
N ALA A 57 7.93 26.72 34.77
CA ALA A 57 7.97 25.56 35.65
C ALA A 57 7.34 24.33 34.97
N CYS A 58 7.73 23.15 35.43
CA CYS A 58 7.21 21.88 34.91
C CYS A 58 5.77 21.63 35.36
N GLN A 59 5.05 20.77 34.62
CA GLN A 59 3.68 20.42 34.96
C GLN A 59 3.65 19.67 36.30
N SER A 60 2.79 20.10 37.22
CA SER A 60 2.59 19.47 38.52
C SER A 60 1.18 19.77 39.04
N PRO A 61 0.72 19.14 40.14
CA PRO A 61 -0.54 19.53 40.78
C PRO A 61 -0.60 21.02 41.19
N SER A 62 0.55 21.64 41.46
CA SER A 62 0.67 23.06 41.79
C SER A 62 0.88 23.97 40.56
N ASN A 63 1.18 23.40 39.39
CA ASN A 63 1.31 24.09 38.12
C ASN A 63 0.52 23.38 37.01
N PRO A 64 -0.83 23.43 37.05
CA PRO A 64 -1.66 22.71 36.10
C PRO A 64 -1.70 23.40 34.72
N PRO A 65 -2.11 22.66 33.67
CA PRO A 65 -2.53 23.24 32.39
C PRO A 65 -3.63 24.28 32.57
N SER A 66 -3.60 25.33 31.74
CA SER A 66 -4.66 26.34 31.64
C SER A 66 -6.01 25.73 31.22
N SER A 67 -7.11 26.41 31.57
CA SER A 67 -8.48 25.99 31.22
C SER A 67 -8.77 25.95 29.73
N SER A 68 -7.94 26.60 28.91
CA SER A 68 -7.94 26.58 27.45
C SER A 68 -7.39 25.27 26.85
N CYS A 69 -6.76 24.41 27.65
CA CYS A 69 -6.24 23.13 27.19
C CYS A 69 -7.36 22.10 26.98
N PRO A 70 -7.35 21.36 25.86
CA PRO A 70 -8.28 20.25 25.66
C PRO A 70 -8.15 19.19 26.76
N SER A 71 -9.28 18.70 27.27
CA SER A 71 -9.31 17.60 28.24
C SER A 71 -8.94 16.24 27.64
N SER A 72 -9.04 16.10 26.32
CA SER A 72 -8.70 14.88 25.59
C SER A 72 -7.19 14.60 25.61
N SER A 73 -6.81 13.36 25.90
CA SER A 73 -5.44 12.86 25.80
C SER A 73 -4.91 12.76 24.37
N SER A 74 -5.77 12.98 23.37
CA SER A 74 -5.41 13.00 21.95
C SER A 74 -4.68 14.27 21.49
N TYR A 75 -4.48 15.21 22.42
CA TYR A 75 -3.65 16.40 22.21
C TYR A 75 -2.35 16.29 23.01
N GLN A 76 -1.28 16.83 22.45
CA GLN A 76 -0.02 16.97 23.17
C GLN A 76 -0.25 17.85 24.41
N PRO A 77 0.36 17.52 25.56
CA PRO A 77 0.26 18.35 26.76
C PRO A 77 1.07 19.64 26.57
N PRO A 78 0.70 20.74 27.24
CA PRO A 78 1.50 21.95 27.22
C PRO A 78 2.88 21.69 27.84
N LEU A 79 3.93 22.26 27.24
CA LEU A 79 5.30 22.15 27.72
C LEU A 79 5.76 23.48 28.34
N PRO A 80 6.73 23.45 29.27
CA PRO A 80 7.41 24.65 29.74
C PRO A 80 8.14 25.36 28.59
N ALA A 81 8.26 26.70 28.66
CA ALA A 81 8.82 27.53 27.59
C ALA A 81 10.30 27.23 27.27
N PHE A 82 11.03 26.65 28.24
CA PHE A 82 12.44 26.28 28.07
C PHE A 82 12.65 24.91 27.41
N ILE A 83 11.58 24.13 27.16
CA ILE A 83 11.64 22.82 26.49
C ILE A 83 11.11 22.95 25.07
N GLN A 84 11.90 22.51 24.09
CA GLN A 84 11.48 22.45 22.70
C GLN A 84 11.14 21.01 22.33
N VAL A 85 10.05 20.81 21.59
CA VAL A 85 9.55 19.48 21.20
C VAL A 85 10.62 18.63 20.48
N LYS A 86 11.42 19.27 19.62
CA LYS A 86 12.47 18.61 18.84
C LYS A 86 13.62 18.02 19.68
N ASP A 87 13.78 18.48 20.92
CA ASP A 87 14.88 18.05 21.80
C ASP A 87 14.43 16.90 22.73
N ILE A 88 13.13 16.59 22.76
CA ILE A 88 12.56 15.55 23.63
C ILE A 88 12.88 14.16 23.08
N ASP A 89 13.57 13.34 23.88
CA ASP A 89 13.82 11.95 23.58
C ASP A 89 13.20 11.03 24.64
N CYS A 90 11.99 10.55 24.37
CA CYS A 90 11.27 9.68 25.29
C CYS A 90 11.88 8.28 25.47
N SER A 91 12.93 7.92 24.73
CA SER A 91 13.68 6.68 24.97
C SER A 91 14.62 6.77 26.16
N LEU A 92 14.92 7.99 26.64
CA LEU A 92 15.80 8.24 27.77
C LEU A 92 14.99 8.57 29.03
N ASP A 93 15.39 7.99 30.17
CA ASP A 93 14.74 8.20 31.47
C ASP A 93 14.75 9.68 31.91
N ALA A 94 15.72 10.47 31.43
CA ALA A 94 15.77 11.91 31.67
C ALA A 94 14.51 12.66 31.16
N TRP A 95 13.83 12.13 30.13
CA TRP A 95 12.62 12.71 29.56
C TRP A 95 11.34 11.94 29.91
N SER A 96 11.43 10.61 30.05
CA SER A 96 10.25 9.75 30.27
C SER A 96 10.10 9.22 31.70
N GLY A 97 11.14 9.35 32.53
CA GLY A 97 11.16 8.89 33.90
C GLY A 97 10.23 9.65 34.83
N SER A 98 9.93 9.04 35.97
CA SER A 98 9.07 9.64 37.01
C SER A 98 9.68 10.93 37.53
N GLY A 99 8.93 12.03 37.47
CA GLY A 99 9.38 13.36 37.89
C GLY A 99 10.11 14.16 36.79
N ALA A 100 10.31 13.59 35.60
CA ALA A 100 10.80 14.35 34.45
C ALA A 100 9.76 15.37 34.00
N CYS A 101 10.22 16.55 33.56
CA CYS A 101 9.32 17.63 33.12
C CYS A 101 8.48 17.28 31.89
N THR A 102 8.91 16.30 31.11
CA THR A 102 8.23 15.77 29.91
C THR A 102 7.57 14.42 30.15
N GLU A 103 7.46 13.94 31.39
CA GLU A 103 6.88 12.64 31.72
C GLU A 103 5.49 12.48 31.09
N VAL A 104 4.60 13.46 31.29
CA VAL A 104 3.24 13.45 30.73
C VAL A 104 3.25 13.49 29.19
N TYR A 105 4.19 14.21 28.59
CA TYR A 105 4.36 14.25 27.13
C TYR A 105 4.73 12.86 26.59
N CYS A 106 5.75 12.22 27.18
CA CYS A 106 6.20 10.90 26.78
C CYS A 106 5.16 9.80 27.03
N GLN A 107 4.40 9.89 28.12
CA GLN A 107 3.29 8.98 28.40
C GLN A 107 2.18 9.11 27.33
N ARG A 108 1.78 10.35 26.99
CA ARG A 108 0.76 10.57 25.94
C ARG A 108 1.26 10.15 24.56
N LEU A 109 2.51 10.42 24.21
CA LEU A 109 3.13 9.96 22.97
C LEU A 109 3.17 8.43 22.88
N THR A 110 3.57 7.76 23.95
CA THR A 110 3.57 6.29 23.99
C THR A 110 2.16 5.73 23.84
N ALA A 111 1.17 6.36 24.47
CA ALA A 111 -0.23 5.97 24.33
C ALA A 111 -0.78 6.20 22.91
N SER A 112 -0.41 7.31 22.26
CA SER A 112 -0.83 7.62 20.89
C SER A 112 -0.23 6.66 19.87
N ILE A 113 1.04 6.29 20.02
CA ILE A 113 1.71 5.26 19.19
C ILE A 113 0.96 3.93 19.33
N LYS A 114 0.77 3.44 20.57
CA LYS A 114 0.03 2.18 20.82
C LYS A 114 -1.37 2.18 20.21
N GLN A 115 -2.10 3.30 20.35
CA GLN A 115 -3.44 3.44 19.78
C GLN A 115 -3.40 3.43 18.25
N SER A 116 -2.46 4.13 17.63
CA SER A 116 -2.30 4.21 16.17
C SER A 116 -1.94 2.84 15.60
N ASP A 117 -1.01 2.13 16.24
CA ASP A 117 -0.58 0.79 15.84
C ASP A 117 -1.71 -0.24 15.96
N ARG A 118 -2.53 -0.14 17.02
CA ARG A 118 -3.73 -0.98 17.17
C ARG A 118 -4.68 -0.79 15.99
N ILE A 119 -4.88 0.43 15.55
CA ILE A 119 -5.74 0.74 14.40
C ILE A 119 -5.09 0.30 13.08
N MET A 120 -3.77 0.41 12.95
CA MET A 120 -3.00 -0.10 11.81
C MET A 120 -2.96 -1.64 11.73
N SER A 121 -3.36 -2.36 12.78
CA SER A 121 -3.52 -3.82 12.68
C SER A 121 -4.74 -4.23 11.85
N ILE A 122 -5.74 -3.35 11.67
CA ILE A 122 -7.00 -3.64 10.95
C ILE A 122 -6.76 -4.17 9.53
N PRO A 123 -6.00 -3.49 8.65
CA PRO A 123 -5.77 -3.99 7.29
C PRO A 123 -5.10 -5.36 7.25
N TYR A 124 -4.17 -5.62 8.18
CA TYR A 124 -3.44 -6.89 8.26
C TYR A 124 -4.34 -8.03 8.75
N THR A 125 -5.17 -7.79 9.76
CA THR A 125 -6.14 -8.78 10.25
C THR A 125 -7.16 -9.13 9.18
N ILE A 126 -7.69 -8.12 8.47
CA ILE A 126 -8.59 -8.35 7.33
C ILE A 126 -7.90 -9.22 6.29
N SER A 127 -6.66 -8.89 5.91
CA SER A 127 -5.89 -9.68 4.93
C SER A 127 -5.65 -11.12 5.38
N ALA A 128 -5.26 -11.33 6.64
CA ALA A 128 -5.03 -12.66 7.18
C ALA A 128 -6.28 -13.54 7.13
N VAL A 129 -7.46 -12.96 7.43
CA VAL A 129 -8.72 -13.70 7.46
C VAL A 129 -9.30 -13.87 6.05
N LEU A 130 -9.36 -12.80 5.24
CA LEU A 130 -10.10 -12.80 3.97
C LEU A 130 -9.32 -13.40 2.80
N SER A 131 -7.98 -13.35 2.80
CA SER A 131 -7.15 -13.83 1.68
C SER A 131 -7.46 -15.27 1.23
N PRO A 132 -7.58 -16.29 2.11
CA PRO A 132 -7.90 -17.65 1.66
C PRO A 132 -9.28 -17.75 0.99
N PHE A 133 -10.29 -17.04 1.52
CA PHE A 133 -11.64 -17.04 0.95
C PHE A 133 -11.70 -16.30 -0.37
N LEU A 134 -11.04 -15.14 -0.47
CA LEU A 134 -10.97 -14.36 -1.71
C LEU A 134 -10.20 -15.10 -2.79
N GLY A 135 -9.08 -15.76 -2.45
CA GLY A 135 -8.35 -16.60 -3.40
C GLY A 135 -9.24 -17.69 -3.99
N LEU A 136 -9.94 -18.44 -3.13
CA LEU A 136 -10.87 -19.49 -3.57
C LEU A 136 -12.04 -18.94 -4.41
N ALA A 137 -12.61 -17.80 -4.00
CA ALA A 137 -13.70 -17.16 -4.74
C ALA A 137 -13.25 -16.69 -6.12
N VAL A 138 -12.07 -16.08 -6.24
CA VAL A 138 -11.48 -15.64 -7.51
C VAL A 138 -11.24 -16.84 -8.43
N ASP A 139 -10.72 -17.95 -7.90
CA ASP A 139 -10.49 -19.14 -8.70
C ASP A 139 -11.82 -19.71 -9.25
N ARG A 140 -12.91 -19.60 -8.47
CA ARG A 140 -14.27 -20.03 -8.85
C ARG A 140 -14.94 -19.12 -9.87
N PHE A 141 -14.86 -17.80 -9.70
CA PHE A 141 -15.64 -16.81 -10.48
C PHE A 141 -14.83 -16.10 -11.56
N GLY A 142 -13.49 -16.13 -11.50
CA GLY A 142 -12.62 -15.37 -12.37
C GLY A 142 -12.58 -13.89 -12.00
N ARG A 143 -12.66 -13.01 -13.01
CA ARG A 143 -12.70 -11.54 -12.87
C ARG A 143 -11.45 -10.90 -12.26
N ARG A 144 -10.27 -11.51 -12.49
CA ARG A 144 -9.00 -11.02 -11.93
C ARG A 144 -8.70 -9.58 -12.33
N ALA A 145 -8.86 -9.22 -13.60
CA ALA A 145 -8.55 -7.86 -14.08
C ALA A 145 -9.54 -6.82 -13.52
N VAL A 146 -10.83 -7.18 -13.34
CA VAL A 146 -11.81 -6.31 -12.69
C VAL A 146 -11.41 -6.05 -11.24
N ILE A 147 -11.01 -7.08 -10.49
CA ILE A 147 -10.57 -6.93 -9.10
C ILE A 147 -9.30 -6.07 -9.01
N VAL A 148 -8.34 -6.26 -9.93
CA VAL A 148 -7.16 -5.39 -10.07
C VAL A 148 -7.53 -3.92 -10.27
N THR A 149 -8.70 -3.63 -10.85
CA THR A 149 -9.19 -2.26 -11.08
C THR A 149 -9.95 -1.71 -9.88
N LEU A 150 -10.77 -2.52 -9.22
CA LEU A 150 -11.55 -2.11 -8.06
C LEU A 150 -10.69 -1.83 -6.83
N ALA A 151 -9.60 -2.58 -6.64
CA ALA A 151 -8.69 -2.36 -5.51
C ALA A 151 -8.12 -0.91 -5.47
N PRO A 152 -7.46 -0.39 -6.53
CA PRO A 152 -7.00 0.99 -6.54
C PRO A 152 -8.13 2.01 -6.49
N LEU A 153 -9.32 1.72 -7.04
CA LEU A 153 -10.49 2.60 -6.89
C LEU A 153 -10.88 2.77 -5.41
N VAL A 154 -10.88 1.68 -4.64
CA VAL A 154 -11.09 1.74 -3.20
C VAL A 154 -9.97 2.54 -2.51
N LEU A 155 -8.70 2.32 -2.89
CA LEU A 155 -7.56 3.07 -2.33
C LEU A 155 -7.65 4.58 -2.60
N VAL A 156 -8.18 5.02 -3.74
CA VAL A 156 -8.46 6.44 -4.00
C VAL A 156 -9.40 7.00 -2.93
N GLY A 157 -10.51 6.30 -2.64
CA GLY A 157 -11.45 6.68 -1.59
C GLY A 157 -10.82 6.68 -0.18
N VAL A 158 -10.00 5.67 0.11
CA VAL A 158 -9.26 5.56 1.39
C VAL A 158 -8.38 6.79 1.60
N HIS A 159 -7.46 7.09 0.69
CA HIS A 159 -6.50 8.18 0.87
C HIS A 159 -7.15 9.56 0.78
N LEU A 160 -8.18 9.75 -0.04
CA LEU A 160 -8.96 11.00 -0.03
C LEU A 160 -9.67 11.22 1.32
N SER A 161 -10.23 10.16 1.91
CA SER A 161 -10.89 10.26 3.22
C SER A 161 -9.88 10.52 4.34
N LEU A 162 -8.67 9.93 4.26
CA LEU A 162 -7.59 10.19 5.19
C LEU A 162 -7.07 11.62 5.11
N ALA A 163 -6.92 12.16 3.88
CA ALA A 163 -6.44 13.51 3.63
C ALA A 163 -7.43 14.60 4.08
N TYR A 164 -8.72 14.43 3.78
CA TYR A 164 -9.69 15.53 3.88
C TYR A 164 -10.77 15.33 4.95
N TRP A 165 -11.06 14.10 5.37
CA TRP A 165 -12.22 13.81 6.22
C TRP A 165 -11.83 13.52 7.67
N ARG A 166 -11.38 14.56 8.40
CA ARG A 166 -10.93 14.43 9.80
C ARG A 166 -12.01 13.94 10.78
N SER A 167 -13.29 14.17 10.50
CA SER A 167 -14.38 13.68 11.36
C SER A 167 -14.66 12.18 11.18
N LEU A 168 -14.14 11.56 10.14
CA LEU A 168 -14.31 10.13 9.87
C LEU A 168 -13.28 9.33 10.68
N SER A 169 -13.77 8.37 11.47
CA SER A 169 -12.91 7.45 12.22
C SER A 169 -11.88 6.79 11.28
N PRO A 170 -10.58 6.77 11.65
CA PRO A 170 -9.53 6.18 10.81
C PRO A 170 -9.73 4.68 10.56
N ALA A 171 -10.52 4.00 11.39
CA ALA A 171 -10.85 2.60 11.18
C ALA A 171 -11.57 2.36 9.84
N VAL A 172 -12.42 3.29 9.39
CA VAL A 172 -13.20 3.14 8.14
C VAL A 172 -12.31 3.07 6.89
N PRO A 173 -11.43 4.05 6.61
CA PRO A 173 -10.48 3.94 5.52
C PRO A 173 -9.57 2.72 5.64
N LEU A 174 -9.14 2.35 6.84
CA LEU A 174 -8.25 1.19 7.02
C LEU A 174 -8.96 -0.16 6.80
N VAL A 175 -10.27 -0.26 7.07
CA VAL A 175 -11.07 -1.39 6.60
C VAL A 175 -11.08 -1.44 5.07
N GLY A 176 -11.32 -0.30 4.41
CA GLY A 176 -11.27 -0.20 2.95
C GLY A 176 -9.91 -0.62 2.37
N GLN A 177 -8.82 -0.18 2.99
CA GLN A 177 -7.46 -0.56 2.60
C GLN A 177 -7.22 -2.06 2.78
N GLY A 178 -7.67 -2.64 3.90
CA GLY A 178 -7.57 -4.08 4.15
C GLY A 178 -8.29 -4.88 3.06
N LEU A 179 -9.52 -4.49 2.71
CA LEU A 179 -10.29 -5.14 1.65
C LEU A 179 -9.59 -5.03 0.29
N ALA A 180 -9.12 -3.83 -0.08
CA ALA A 180 -8.40 -3.60 -1.32
C ALA A 180 -7.10 -4.42 -1.40
N TYR A 181 -6.31 -4.42 -0.33
CA TYR A 181 -5.05 -5.17 -0.24
C TYR A 181 -5.29 -6.68 -0.38
N SER A 182 -6.28 -7.22 0.34
CA SER A 182 -6.63 -8.64 0.31
C SER A 182 -7.07 -9.09 -1.09
N ALA A 183 -7.97 -8.32 -1.70
CA ALA A 183 -8.49 -8.61 -3.02
C ALA A 183 -7.39 -8.52 -4.09
N PHE A 184 -6.54 -7.49 -4.03
CA PHE A 184 -5.44 -7.33 -4.96
C PHE A 184 -4.40 -8.44 -4.83
N ALA A 185 -3.98 -8.79 -3.60
CA ALA A 185 -3.02 -9.85 -3.35
C ALA A 185 -3.53 -11.23 -3.83
N ALA A 186 -4.83 -11.50 -3.66
CA ALA A 186 -5.46 -12.74 -4.11
C ALA A 186 -5.44 -12.92 -5.64
N VAL A 187 -5.41 -11.83 -6.41
CA VAL A 187 -5.50 -11.90 -7.88
C VAL A 187 -4.19 -11.64 -8.60
N LEU A 188 -3.33 -10.76 -8.09
CA LEU A 188 -2.19 -10.24 -8.83
C LEU A 188 -1.16 -11.33 -9.15
N TRP A 189 -0.59 -11.96 -8.11
CA TRP A 189 0.48 -12.94 -8.29
C TRP A 189 0.02 -14.17 -9.07
N PRO A 190 -1.17 -14.75 -8.80
CA PRO A 190 -1.69 -15.84 -9.62
C PRO A 190 -2.01 -15.44 -11.07
N SER A 191 -2.14 -14.14 -11.38
CA SER A 191 -2.35 -13.66 -12.76
C SER A 191 -1.08 -13.71 -13.62
N VAL A 192 0.11 -13.62 -13.01
CA VAL A 192 1.40 -13.60 -13.73
C VAL A 192 1.56 -14.78 -14.70
N PRO A 193 1.40 -16.06 -14.28
CA PRO A 193 1.61 -17.20 -15.19
C PRO A 193 0.60 -17.26 -16.34
N PHE A 194 -0.54 -16.57 -16.27
CA PHE A 194 -1.49 -16.50 -17.39
C PHE A 194 -1.08 -15.49 -18.48
N THR A 195 -0.08 -14.65 -18.22
CA THR A 195 0.34 -13.56 -19.12
C THR A 195 1.66 -13.84 -19.86
N VAL A 196 2.28 -14.99 -19.57
CA VAL A 196 3.60 -15.38 -20.10
C VAL A 196 3.64 -16.87 -20.47
N PRO A 197 4.58 -17.30 -21.34
CA PRO A 197 4.84 -18.70 -21.61
C PRO A 197 5.27 -19.50 -20.37
N GLU A 198 4.91 -20.80 -20.31
CA GLU A 198 5.17 -21.68 -19.15
C GLU A 198 6.68 -21.82 -18.83
N ASP A 199 7.55 -21.79 -19.84
CA ASP A 199 9.01 -21.87 -19.71
C ASP A 199 9.64 -20.60 -19.09
N ARG A 200 8.88 -19.51 -18.96
CA ARG A 200 9.38 -18.19 -18.53
C ARG A 200 8.70 -17.64 -17.28
N VAL A 201 7.86 -18.42 -16.63
CA VAL A 201 7.12 -18.01 -15.42
C VAL A 201 8.05 -17.53 -14.31
N GLY A 202 9.18 -18.22 -14.08
CA GLY A 202 10.16 -17.82 -13.06
C GLY A 202 10.77 -16.43 -13.33
N VAL A 203 11.09 -16.14 -14.60
CA VAL A 203 11.61 -14.82 -15.02
C VAL A 203 10.54 -13.74 -14.84
N ALA A 204 9.28 -14.05 -15.16
CA ALA A 204 8.16 -13.13 -15.00
C ALA A 204 7.92 -12.73 -13.54
N TYR A 205 7.98 -13.70 -12.61
CA TYR A 205 7.92 -13.42 -11.18
C TYR A 205 9.11 -12.57 -10.73
N GLY A 206 10.34 -12.97 -11.08
CA GLY A 206 11.55 -12.25 -10.70
C GLY A 206 11.54 -10.79 -11.18
N LEU A 207 11.12 -10.55 -12.42
CA LEU A 207 11.02 -9.21 -12.99
C LEU A 207 9.93 -8.38 -12.30
N THR A 208 8.75 -8.96 -12.07
CA THR A 208 7.65 -8.27 -11.37
C THR A 208 8.07 -7.88 -9.95
N THR A 209 8.75 -8.77 -9.22
CA THR A 209 9.29 -8.48 -7.89
C THR A 209 10.38 -7.41 -7.94
N ALA A 210 11.28 -7.45 -8.92
CA ALA A 210 12.32 -6.43 -9.06
C ALA A 210 11.72 -5.04 -9.32
N ILE A 211 10.69 -4.96 -10.17
CA ILE A 211 9.93 -3.72 -10.41
C ILE A 211 9.27 -3.25 -9.11
N GLN A 212 8.57 -4.13 -8.40
CA GLN A 212 7.95 -3.81 -7.11
C GLN A 212 8.98 -3.27 -6.12
N ASN A 213 10.11 -3.93 -5.95
CA ASN A 213 11.17 -3.52 -5.03
C ASN A 213 11.75 -2.15 -5.39
N ALA A 214 11.86 -1.82 -6.68
CA ALA A 214 12.24 -0.46 -7.10
C ALA A 214 11.21 0.58 -6.60
N GLY A 215 9.91 0.29 -6.72
CA GLY A 215 8.86 1.14 -6.14
C GLY A 215 8.96 1.27 -4.62
N LEU A 216 9.18 0.15 -3.93
CA LEU A 216 9.33 0.15 -2.46
C LEU A 216 10.58 0.89 -1.98
N ALA A 217 11.60 1.04 -2.83
CA ALA A 217 12.74 1.91 -2.54
C ALA A 217 12.42 3.39 -2.84
N LEU A 218 11.74 3.68 -3.95
CA LEU A 218 11.53 5.04 -4.43
C LEU A 218 10.40 5.78 -3.71
N PHE A 219 9.24 5.15 -3.51
CA PHE A 219 8.05 5.84 -2.99
C PHE A 219 8.20 6.32 -1.54
N PRO A 220 8.85 5.60 -0.60
CA PRO A 220 9.14 6.15 0.73
C PRO A 220 10.04 7.38 0.67
N LEU A 221 11.03 7.42 -0.23
CA LEU A 221 11.89 8.59 -0.41
C LEU A 221 11.12 9.78 -0.96
N MET A 222 10.20 9.54 -1.90
CA MET A 222 9.28 10.57 -2.39
C MET A 222 8.38 11.10 -1.28
N ALA A 223 7.77 10.21 -0.49
CA ALA A 223 6.94 10.59 0.66
C ALA A 223 7.72 11.45 1.66
N ALA A 224 8.96 11.06 1.99
CA ALA A 224 9.83 11.82 2.89
C ALA A 224 10.21 13.20 2.33
N ALA A 225 10.49 13.29 1.02
CA ALA A 225 10.79 14.56 0.36
C ALA A 225 9.57 15.50 0.38
N ILE A 226 8.37 14.97 0.11
CA ILE A 226 7.11 15.73 0.17
C ILE A 226 6.82 16.18 1.60
N TYR A 227 6.94 15.28 2.59
CA TYR A 227 6.77 15.60 4.00
C TYR A 227 7.65 16.78 4.45
N LYS A 228 8.93 16.75 4.08
CA LYS A 228 9.87 17.83 4.40
C LYS A 228 9.50 19.13 3.68
N ALA A 229 9.11 19.07 2.41
CA ALA A 229 8.68 20.24 1.64
C ALA A 229 7.35 20.83 2.16
N ALA A 230 6.50 20.01 2.76
CA ALA A 230 5.21 20.38 3.35
C ALA A 230 5.31 20.92 4.79
N GLY A 231 6.52 21.14 5.32
CA GLY A 231 6.70 21.67 6.67
C GLY A 231 6.62 20.61 7.78
N SER A 232 6.91 19.34 7.46
CA SER A 232 6.82 18.19 8.39
C SER A 232 5.39 17.80 8.76
N GLU A 233 4.47 17.90 7.79
CA GLU A 233 3.10 17.40 7.90
C GLU A 233 2.84 16.38 6.80
N TYR A 234 2.18 15.27 7.15
CA TYR A 234 1.76 14.25 6.21
C TYR A 234 0.52 14.69 5.43
N ILE A 235 -0.42 15.37 6.10
CA ILE A 235 -1.69 15.76 5.50
C ILE A 235 -1.61 17.21 5.00
N PRO A 236 -2.07 17.51 3.78
CA PRO A 236 -2.64 16.58 2.79
C PRO A 236 -1.61 16.01 1.81
N HIS A 237 -0.39 16.55 1.76
CA HIS A 237 0.51 16.39 0.61
C HIS A 237 1.05 14.97 0.42
N VAL A 238 1.39 14.26 1.50
CA VAL A 238 1.85 12.86 1.41
C VAL A 238 0.66 11.95 1.09
N GLU A 239 -0.52 12.19 1.64
CA GLU A 239 -1.73 11.44 1.24
C GLU A 239 -2.06 11.64 -0.25
N LEU A 240 -1.87 12.84 -0.79
CA LEU A 240 -2.09 13.12 -2.21
C LEU A 240 -1.11 12.37 -3.13
N LEU A 241 0.11 12.06 -2.66
CA LEU A 241 1.01 11.14 -3.37
C LEU A 241 0.36 9.76 -3.52
N PHE A 242 -0.22 9.22 -2.45
CA PHE A 242 -0.89 7.92 -2.49
C PHE A 242 -2.18 7.94 -3.31
N VAL A 243 -2.94 9.04 -3.28
CA VAL A 243 -4.07 9.25 -4.21
C VAL A 243 -3.59 9.20 -5.65
N TYR A 244 -2.49 9.90 -5.97
CA TYR A 244 -1.93 9.90 -7.33
C TYR A 244 -1.51 8.47 -7.77
N LEU A 245 -0.77 7.74 -6.93
CA LEU A 245 -0.38 6.36 -7.23
C LEU A 245 -1.60 5.44 -7.41
N ALA A 246 -2.64 5.60 -6.58
CA ALA A 246 -3.88 4.84 -6.69
C ALA A 246 -4.65 5.17 -7.99
N VAL A 247 -4.72 6.44 -8.40
CA VAL A 247 -5.33 6.85 -9.69
C VAL A 247 -4.56 6.28 -10.87
N VAL A 248 -3.22 6.30 -10.83
CA VAL A 248 -2.39 5.65 -11.86
C VAL A 248 -2.65 4.13 -11.89
N GLY A 249 -2.77 3.50 -10.71
CA GLY A 249 -3.16 2.08 -10.60
C GLY A 249 -4.54 1.79 -11.18
N LEU A 250 -5.51 2.68 -10.96
CA LEU A 250 -6.84 2.58 -11.55
C LEU A 250 -6.76 2.66 -13.09
N ALA A 251 -5.97 3.59 -13.62
CA ALA A 251 -5.75 3.71 -15.06
C ALA A 251 -5.12 2.45 -15.67
N PHE A 252 -4.10 1.88 -15.03
CA PHE A 252 -3.51 0.60 -15.48
C PHE A 252 -4.49 -0.57 -15.34
N GLY A 253 -5.31 -0.62 -14.30
CA GLY A 253 -6.35 -1.64 -14.13
C GLY A 253 -7.41 -1.57 -15.24
N LEU A 254 -7.88 -0.37 -15.57
CA LEU A 254 -8.79 -0.14 -16.70
C LEU A 254 -8.15 -0.58 -18.01
N TRP A 255 -6.89 -0.20 -18.24
CA TRP A 255 -6.15 -0.62 -19.42
C TRP A 255 -5.96 -2.14 -19.49
N LEU A 256 -5.69 -2.79 -18.36
CA LEU A 256 -5.56 -4.24 -18.27
C LEU A 256 -6.87 -4.95 -18.69
N ASN A 257 -8.03 -4.42 -18.33
CA ASN A 257 -9.32 -4.98 -18.78
C ASN A 257 -9.52 -4.83 -20.29
N VAL A 258 -9.08 -3.71 -20.87
CA VAL A 258 -9.11 -3.54 -22.34
C VAL A 258 -8.22 -4.58 -23.01
N LEU A 259 -6.99 -4.77 -22.52
CA LEU A 259 -6.08 -5.79 -23.06
C LEU A 259 -6.62 -7.21 -22.88
N ASP A 260 -7.17 -7.53 -21.71
CA ASP A 260 -7.76 -8.83 -21.42
C ASP A 260 -8.94 -9.14 -22.34
N SER A 261 -9.82 -8.15 -22.58
CA SER A 261 -10.95 -8.32 -23.50
C SER A 261 -10.51 -8.60 -24.94
N ARG A 262 -9.40 -8.01 -25.39
CA ARG A 262 -8.79 -8.25 -26.70
C ARG A 262 -8.04 -9.58 -26.78
N ALA A 263 -7.60 -10.10 -25.65
CA ALA A 263 -6.86 -11.36 -25.54
C ALA A 263 -7.74 -12.56 -25.16
N GLY A 264 -9.06 -12.47 -25.35
CA GLY A 264 -9.99 -13.58 -25.09
C GLY A 264 -10.35 -13.77 -23.61
N ASN A 265 -10.28 -12.72 -22.79
CA ASN A 265 -10.64 -12.70 -21.36
C ASN A 265 -9.91 -13.75 -20.52
N VAL A 266 -8.60 -13.93 -20.77
CA VAL A 266 -7.77 -14.93 -20.07
C VAL A 266 -7.74 -14.69 -18.56
N LEU A 267 -7.70 -13.43 -18.12
CA LEU A 267 -7.69 -13.07 -16.70
C LEU A 267 -9.09 -13.02 -16.10
N ASN A 268 -10.10 -12.59 -16.88
CA ASN A 268 -11.46 -12.46 -16.38
C ASN A 268 -12.29 -13.75 -16.41
N ARG A 269 -11.88 -14.79 -17.15
CA ARG A 269 -12.57 -16.10 -17.12
C ARG A 269 -12.32 -16.86 -15.81
N ALA A 270 -13.26 -17.73 -15.46
CA ALA A 270 -13.10 -18.65 -14.33
C ALA A 270 -12.12 -19.79 -14.70
N HIS A 271 -11.26 -20.18 -13.75
CA HIS A 271 -10.24 -21.24 -13.96
C HIS A 271 -10.45 -22.46 -13.05
N TRP A 272 -11.61 -22.56 -12.41
CA TRP A 272 -11.96 -23.67 -11.51
C TRP A 272 -12.11 -25.00 -12.26
N ALA A 273 -11.14 -25.90 -12.09
CA ALA A 273 -11.26 -27.29 -12.47
C ALA A 273 -12.02 -28.04 -11.38
N GLY A 274 -13.35 -28.08 -11.47
CA GLY A 274 -14.18 -28.86 -10.56
C GLY A 274 -13.93 -30.36 -10.73
N GLY A 275 -12.97 -30.92 -10.00
CA GLY A 275 -12.78 -32.36 -9.75
C GLY A 275 -12.48 -33.29 -10.92
N LYS A 276 -12.83 -32.95 -12.17
CA LYS A 276 -12.58 -33.76 -13.37
C LYS A 276 -12.49 -32.83 -14.59
N GLY A 277 -11.28 -32.54 -15.04
CA GLY A 277 -11.06 -31.82 -16.29
C GLY A 277 -9.57 -31.77 -16.60
N LYS A 278 -9.15 -32.54 -17.61
CA LYS A 278 -7.80 -32.45 -18.19
C LYS A 278 -7.47 -30.97 -18.42
N ARG A 279 -6.28 -30.53 -17.99
CA ARG A 279 -5.66 -29.30 -18.53
C ARG A 279 -5.75 -29.40 -20.04
N ASP A 280 -6.60 -28.60 -20.66
CA ASP A 280 -6.56 -28.43 -22.11
C ASP A 280 -5.26 -27.69 -22.41
N LYS A 281 -4.21 -28.49 -22.66
CA LYS A 281 -2.88 -28.05 -23.07
C LYS A 281 -2.95 -27.59 -24.54
N LYS A 282 -3.73 -26.55 -24.83
CA LYS A 282 -3.59 -25.84 -26.10
C LYS A 282 -2.83 -24.54 -25.84
N PRO A 283 -1.55 -24.43 -26.26
CA PRO A 283 -0.82 -23.18 -26.18
C PRO A 283 -1.47 -22.14 -27.12
N LEU A 284 -2.01 -21.07 -26.53
CA LEU A 284 -2.67 -19.94 -27.20
C LEU A 284 -1.64 -18.95 -27.80
N LEU A 285 -0.65 -19.45 -28.55
CA LEU A 285 0.35 -18.61 -29.21
C LEU A 285 0.39 -18.76 -30.73
N HIS A 286 -0.40 -19.68 -31.31
CA HIS A 286 -0.29 -19.98 -32.74
C HIS A 286 -1.16 -19.10 -33.66
N GLU A 287 -2.16 -18.37 -33.16
CA GLU A 287 -3.05 -17.55 -34.03
C GLU A 287 -2.56 -16.12 -34.28
N VAL A 288 -1.51 -15.64 -33.60
CA VAL A 288 -0.97 -14.27 -33.82
C VAL A 288 0.26 -14.26 -34.75
N VAL A 289 0.82 -15.43 -35.08
CA VAL A 289 2.08 -15.55 -35.84
C VAL A 289 1.88 -15.85 -37.33
N GLU A 290 0.65 -16.15 -37.80
CA GLU A 290 0.37 -16.49 -39.21
C GLU A 290 0.56 -15.35 -40.23
N GLY A 291 1.05 -14.17 -39.81
CA GLY A 291 1.31 -13.04 -40.71
C GLY A 291 2.75 -12.94 -41.26
N VAL A 292 3.69 -13.80 -40.87
CA VAL A 292 5.09 -13.67 -41.32
C VAL A 292 5.65 -15.04 -41.73
N GLU A 293 5.57 -15.36 -43.02
CA GLU A 293 6.30 -16.48 -43.62
C GLU A 293 7.81 -16.26 -43.48
N VAL A 294 8.49 -17.15 -42.76
CA VAL A 294 9.95 -17.28 -42.76
C VAL A 294 10.28 -18.57 -43.50
N PRO A 295 11.12 -18.57 -44.55
CA PRO A 295 11.41 -19.77 -45.33
C PRO A 295 12.21 -20.80 -44.49
N VAL A 296 11.77 -22.06 -44.53
CA VAL A 296 12.46 -23.20 -43.92
C VAL A 296 13.56 -23.69 -44.87
N PRO A 297 14.82 -23.85 -44.44
CA PRO A 297 15.84 -24.51 -45.25
C PRO A 297 15.61 -26.03 -45.27
N ALA A 298 15.79 -26.61 -46.46
CA ALA A 298 15.59 -28.03 -46.74
C ALA A 298 16.50 -28.97 -45.92
N SER A 299 15.95 -30.12 -45.58
CA SER A 299 16.56 -31.24 -44.86
C SER A 299 17.79 -31.83 -45.55
N SER A 300 18.79 -32.25 -44.76
CA SER A 300 19.72 -33.32 -45.14
C SER A 300 19.93 -34.29 -43.97
N SER A 301 19.32 -35.48 -44.13
CA SER A 301 19.60 -36.86 -43.70
C SER A 301 20.52 -37.21 -42.50
N PRO A 302 20.30 -38.40 -41.88
CA PRO A 302 20.84 -38.77 -40.57
C PRO A 302 22.20 -39.48 -40.69
N VAL A 303 23.02 -39.39 -39.63
CA VAL A 303 24.15 -40.29 -39.41
C VAL A 303 24.00 -40.96 -38.05
N TYR A 304 23.81 -42.27 -38.08
CA TYR A 304 24.06 -43.19 -36.98
C TYR A 304 25.57 -43.33 -36.79
N VAL A 305 26.10 -43.12 -35.58
CA VAL A 305 26.88 -44.06 -34.73
C VAL A 305 26.75 -43.56 -33.30
#